data_AF-A0A2N2IJ97-F1
#
_entry.id   AF-A0A2N2IJ97-F1
#
_cell.length_a   1.000
_cell.length_b   1.000
_cell.length_c   1.000
_cell.angle_alpha   90.00
_cell.angle_beta   90.00
_cell.angle_gamma   90.00
#
_symmetry.space_group_name_H-M   'P 1'
#
loop_
_entity.id
_entity.type
_entity.pdbx_description
1 polymer ?
#
loop_
_entity_poly.entity_id
_entity_poly.type
_entity_poly.pdbx_seq_one_letter_code
_entity_poly.pdbx_strand_id
1 'polypeptide(L)'
;MFRRALLSVALTVAALTSSGCLVGRFMARNLAAFGEMRAVPNKITDPVRPDARLAVLWVGHATALLQMDDKLVLTDPVFTPTVGQLSQRLVEPGIEVRHLPPLDVVLISHMHFDHLSLGSIEQIEDKVRWLGMPRGGLVYLTDFRFPAEGVPWWKTRVLPGGMKVTAVPVQHSGWRYGLDHAWRQGIGYA
;
A
#
# COMPACT_ATOMS: atom_id res chain seq x y z
N MET A 1 -1.01 19.63 38.00
CA MET A 1 -1.19 20.06 36.59
C MET A 1 -1.50 18.91 35.64
N PHE A 2 -0.71 17.82 35.63
CA PHE A 2 -0.87 16.68 34.70
C PHE A 2 -2.26 16.02 34.65
N ARG A 3 -2.91 15.81 35.80
CA ARG A 3 -4.25 15.17 35.86
C ARG A 3 -5.37 16.01 35.21
N ARG A 4 -5.24 17.33 35.21
CA ARG A 4 -6.23 18.22 34.57
C ARG A 4 -6.09 18.20 33.05
N ALA A 5 -4.86 18.15 32.54
CA ALA A 5 -4.59 18.03 31.11
C ALA A 5 -5.10 16.69 30.52
N LEU A 6 -4.86 15.57 31.23
CA LEU A 6 -5.37 14.25 30.83
C LEU A 6 -6.91 14.20 30.80
N LEU A 7 -7.57 14.82 31.77
CA LEU A 7 -9.04 14.89 31.83
C LEU A 7 -9.61 15.73 30.68
N SER A 8 -8.95 16.86 30.37
CA SER A 8 -9.34 17.72 29.25
C SER A 8 -9.19 17.01 27.90
N VAL A 9 -8.07 16.30 27.67
CA VAL A 9 -7.88 15.50 26.45
C VAL A 9 -8.94 14.40 26.34
N ALA A 10 -9.23 13.68 27.44
CA ALA A 10 -10.25 12.64 27.44
C ALA A 10 -11.66 13.19 27.14
N LEU A 11 -12.03 14.35 27.68
CA LEU A 11 -13.31 15.01 27.41
C LEU A 11 -13.42 15.51 25.96
N THR A 12 -12.34 16.05 25.39
CA THR A 12 -12.31 16.48 23.98
C THR A 12 -12.43 15.30 23.02
N VAL A 13 -11.75 14.19 23.30
CA VAL A 13 -11.87 12.95 22.52
C VAL A 13 -13.28 12.38 22.62
N ALA A 14 -13.88 12.35 23.82
CA ALA A 14 -15.25 11.90 24.01
C ALA A 14 -16.26 12.76 23.21
N ALA A 15 -16.13 14.09 23.24
CA ALA A 15 -16.98 15.00 22.47
C ALA A 15 -16.82 14.86 20.94
N LEU A 16 -15.60 14.56 20.48
CA LEU A 16 -15.33 14.29 19.06
C LEU A 16 -15.89 12.94 18.58
N THR A 17 -16.04 11.95 19.48
CA THR A 17 -16.65 10.66 19.14
C THR A 17 -18.18 10.66 19.16
N SER A 18 -18.79 11.43 20.07
CA SER A 18 -20.25 11.49 20.28
C SER A 18 -20.98 12.36 19.27
N SER A 19 -20.30 13.34 18.65
CA SER A 19 -20.88 14.29 17.70
C SER A 19 -21.20 13.73 16.31
N GLY A 20 -20.92 12.45 16.05
CA GLY A 20 -21.12 11.85 14.71
C GLY A 20 -20.15 12.38 13.65
N CYS A 21 -19.22 13.25 14.02
CA CYS A 21 -18.19 13.77 13.15
C CYS A 21 -17.21 12.65 12.76
N LEU A 22 -17.20 12.29 11.48
CA LEU A 22 -16.33 11.24 10.93
C LEU A 22 -14.84 11.53 11.23
N VAL A 23 -14.46 12.80 11.17
CA VAL A 23 -13.11 13.30 11.50
C VAL A 23 -12.81 13.12 12.99
N GLY A 24 -13.75 13.45 13.88
CA GLY A 24 -13.58 13.28 15.33
C GLY A 24 -13.43 11.82 15.74
N ARG A 25 -14.22 10.91 15.14
CA ARG A 25 -14.08 9.46 15.34
C ARG A 25 -12.78 8.90 14.74
N PHE A 26 -12.36 9.38 13.57
CA PHE A 26 -11.09 9.00 12.94
C PHE A 26 -9.90 9.41 13.82
N MET A 27 -9.88 10.65 14.31
CA MET A 27 -8.83 11.15 15.20
C MET A 27 -8.83 10.38 16.53
N ALA A 28 -9.98 10.14 17.14
CA ALA A 28 -10.08 9.38 18.39
C ALA A 28 -9.62 7.91 18.26
N ARG A 29 -9.96 7.23 17.16
CA ARG A 29 -9.50 5.85 16.88
C ARG A 29 -7.99 5.81 16.63
N ASN A 30 -7.43 6.80 15.94
CA ASN A 30 -5.99 6.92 15.76
C ASN A 30 -5.27 7.28 17.08
N LEU A 31 -5.88 8.09 17.94
CA LEU A 31 -5.38 8.39 19.29
C LEU A 31 -5.33 7.13 20.18
N ALA A 32 -6.31 6.23 20.07
CA ALA A 32 -6.28 4.94 20.75
C ALA A 32 -5.29 3.94 20.13
N ALA A 33 -4.80 4.22 18.91
CA ALA A 33 -3.82 3.41 18.19
C ALA A 33 -2.37 3.87 18.39
N PHE A 34 -2.10 4.85 19.28
CA PHE A 34 -0.75 5.20 19.75
C PHE A 34 -0.17 4.10 20.65
N GLY A 35 -0.03 2.89 20.10
CA GLY A 35 0.63 1.74 20.71
C GLY A 35 1.83 1.31 19.87
N GLU A 36 2.74 0.55 20.46
CA GLU A 36 3.86 -0.04 19.71
C GLU A 36 3.33 -0.99 18.62
N MET A 37 3.89 -0.88 17.41
CA MET A 37 3.58 -1.77 16.30
C MET A 37 3.91 -3.21 16.71
N ARG A 38 2.91 -4.11 16.67
CA ARG A 38 3.09 -5.49 17.11
C ARG A 38 4.06 -6.22 16.17
N ALA A 39 5.09 -6.80 16.76
CA ALA A 39 6.05 -7.59 16.01
C ALA A 39 5.40 -8.83 15.36
N VAL A 40 5.86 -9.16 14.15
CA VAL A 40 5.51 -10.43 13.49
C VAL A 40 6.52 -11.49 13.93
N PRO A 41 6.10 -12.56 14.65
CA PRO A 41 7.01 -13.65 14.95
C PRO A 41 7.37 -14.40 13.66
N ASN A 42 8.63 -14.83 13.54
CA ASN A 42 9.12 -15.61 12.39
C ASN A 42 8.92 -14.91 11.04
N LYS A 43 9.36 -13.64 10.92
CA LYS A 43 9.38 -12.95 9.61
C LYS A 43 10.07 -13.81 8.57
N ILE A 44 9.50 -13.83 7.37
CA ILE A 44 10.08 -14.56 6.25
C ILE A 44 11.38 -13.88 5.83
N THR A 45 12.45 -14.65 5.71
CA THR A 45 13.76 -14.19 5.25
C THR A 45 14.12 -14.69 3.86
N ASP A 46 13.50 -15.80 3.43
CA ASP A 46 13.56 -16.35 2.09
C ASP A 46 12.14 -16.64 1.60
N PRO A 47 11.56 -15.77 0.76
CA PRO A 47 10.20 -15.93 0.30
C PRO A 47 10.06 -16.88 -0.90
N VAL A 48 11.15 -17.29 -1.55
CA VAL A 48 11.09 -18.09 -2.77
C VAL A 48 10.89 -19.56 -2.43
N ARG A 49 9.89 -20.17 -3.05
CA ARG A 49 9.48 -21.56 -2.84
C ARG A 49 9.85 -22.41 -4.06
N PRO A 50 11.01 -23.11 -4.07
CA PRO A 50 11.43 -23.93 -5.21
C PRO A 50 10.52 -25.14 -5.44
N ASP A 51 9.75 -25.52 -4.42
CA ASP A 51 8.79 -26.62 -4.41
C ASP A 51 7.39 -26.21 -4.92
N ALA A 52 7.17 -24.93 -5.24
CA ALA A 52 5.87 -24.40 -5.62
C ALA A 52 5.92 -23.64 -6.96
N ARG A 53 4.92 -23.91 -7.81
CA ARG A 53 4.67 -23.13 -9.03
C ARG A 53 3.87 -21.85 -8.78
N LEU A 54 3.09 -21.83 -7.72
CA LEU A 54 2.35 -20.66 -7.27
C LEU A 54 2.46 -20.58 -5.75
N ALA A 55 2.98 -19.48 -5.24
CA ALA A 55 3.03 -19.21 -3.81
C ALA A 55 2.62 -17.76 -3.55
N VAL A 56 2.02 -17.50 -2.39
CA VAL A 56 1.64 -16.15 -1.97
C VAL A 56 2.12 -15.95 -0.55
N LEU A 57 2.95 -14.92 -0.35
CA LEU A 57 3.28 -14.39 0.95
C LEU A 57 2.44 -13.14 1.20
N TRP A 58 1.57 -13.22 2.20
CA TRP A 58 0.87 -12.04 2.69
C TRP A 58 1.80 -11.22 3.59
N VAL A 59 2.20 -10.04 3.13
CA VAL A 59 3.08 -9.11 3.85
C VAL A 59 2.29 -8.24 4.82
N GLY A 60 1.00 -8.03 4.54
CA GLY A 60 0.04 -7.28 5.36
C GLY A 60 -0.63 -6.13 4.60
N HIS A 61 -1.84 -5.77 5.00
CA HIS A 61 -2.76 -4.91 4.20
C HIS A 61 -3.01 -5.55 2.81
N ALA A 62 -2.98 -4.76 1.73
CA ALA A 62 -3.03 -5.23 0.35
C ALA A 62 -1.65 -5.62 -0.22
N THR A 63 -0.59 -5.61 0.61
CA THR A 63 0.74 -6.04 0.17
C THR A 63 0.84 -7.57 0.18
N ALA A 64 0.95 -8.14 -1.01
CA ALA A 64 1.21 -9.56 -1.21
C ALA A 64 2.36 -9.75 -2.20
N LEU A 65 3.28 -10.66 -1.87
CA LEU A 65 4.32 -11.13 -2.79
C LEU A 65 3.84 -12.45 -3.39
N LEU A 66 3.58 -12.45 -4.69
CA LEU A 66 3.19 -13.62 -5.45
C LEU A 66 4.42 -14.16 -6.18
N GLN A 67 4.63 -15.46 -6.07
CA GLN A 67 5.52 -16.21 -6.94
C GLN A 67 4.68 -16.98 -7.94
N MET A 68 4.97 -16.80 -9.23
CA MET A 68 4.36 -17.51 -10.35
C MET A 68 5.46 -18.10 -11.22
N ASP A 69 5.70 -19.40 -11.08
CA ASP A 69 6.86 -20.11 -11.62
C ASP A 69 8.16 -19.36 -11.25
N ASP A 70 8.83 -18.72 -12.21
CA ASP A 70 10.06 -17.95 -12.02
C ASP A 70 9.84 -16.43 -11.85
N LYS A 71 8.58 -15.98 -11.76
CA LYS A 71 8.21 -14.56 -11.66
C LYS A 71 7.78 -14.16 -10.27
N LEU A 72 8.23 -12.97 -9.85
CA LEU A 72 7.86 -12.37 -8.57
C LEU A 72 7.10 -11.07 -8.77
N VAL A 73 5.89 -11.02 -8.22
CA VAL A 73 4.95 -9.90 -8.34
C VAL A 73 4.61 -9.38 -6.95
N LEU A 74 4.77 -8.07 -6.74
CA LEU A 74 4.39 -7.42 -5.48
C LEU A 74 3.19 -6.50 -5.71
N THR A 75 2.14 -6.67 -4.92
CA THR A 75 0.96 -5.78 -4.97
C THR A 75 1.05 -4.70 -3.92
N ASP A 76 0.58 -3.49 -4.23
CA ASP A 76 0.31 -2.39 -3.28
C ASP A 76 1.28 -2.31 -2.10
N PRO A 77 2.58 -2.04 -2.35
CA PRO A 77 3.61 -2.16 -1.34
C PRO A 77 3.46 -1.11 -0.24
N VAL A 78 3.33 -1.58 1.01
CA VAL A 78 3.29 -0.74 2.21
C VAL A 78 4.20 -1.35 3.29
N PHE A 79 5.45 -0.88 3.30
CA PHE A 79 6.48 -1.22 4.30
C PHE A 79 6.69 -0.12 5.33
N THR A 80 6.18 1.08 5.07
CA THR A 80 6.25 2.21 5.99
C THR A 80 5.55 1.91 7.33
N PRO A 81 6.04 2.47 8.45
CA PRO A 81 5.40 2.30 9.77
C PRO A 81 4.04 3.02 9.87
N THR A 82 3.73 3.88 8.91
CA THR A 82 2.44 4.53 8.75
C THR A 82 1.77 4.07 7.46
N VAL A 83 0.45 3.90 7.54
CA VAL A 83 -0.47 3.66 6.43
C VAL A 83 -1.24 4.95 6.22
N GLY A 84 -1.29 5.44 4.97
CA GLY A 84 -2.08 6.64 4.71
C GLY A 84 -1.43 7.96 5.17
N GLN A 85 -0.14 7.96 5.55
CA GLN A 85 0.56 9.04 6.27
C GLN A 85 -0.04 9.44 7.64
N LEU A 86 -1.17 8.85 8.05
CA LEU A 86 -1.96 9.30 9.20
C LEU A 86 -2.19 8.20 10.24
N SER A 87 -2.24 6.94 9.83
CA SER A 87 -2.51 5.81 10.73
C SER A 87 -1.26 4.98 10.96
N GLN A 88 -0.95 4.65 12.21
CA GLN A 88 0.15 3.74 12.51
C GLN A 88 -0.21 2.32 12.07
N ARG A 89 0.75 1.61 11.50
CA ARG A 89 0.60 0.20 11.18
C ARG A 89 0.55 -0.59 12.48
N LEU A 90 -0.51 -1.37 12.68
CA LEU A 90 -0.73 -2.12 13.94
C LEU A 90 0.18 -3.35 14.09
N VAL A 91 0.65 -3.90 12.97
CA VAL A 91 1.43 -5.14 12.91
C VAL A 91 2.54 -4.96 11.90
N GLU A 92 3.77 -5.37 12.18
CA GLU A 92 4.90 -5.25 11.24
C GLU A 92 4.64 -5.92 9.87
N PRO A 93 5.40 -5.55 8.82
CA PRO A 93 5.48 -6.33 7.59
C PRO A 93 5.92 -7.77 7.86
N GLY A 94 5.29 -8.74 7.16
CA GLY A 94 5.62 -10.16 7.26
C GLY A 94 7.00 -10.53 6.70
N ILE A 95 7.62 -9.62 5.96
CA ILE A 95 8.98 -9.71 5.41
C ILE A 95 9.62 -8.32 5.48
N GLU A 96 10.91 -8.26 5.74
CA GLU A 96 11.67 -7.02 5.66
C GLU A 96 12.10 -6.73 4.22
N VAL A 97 12.17 -5.44 3.85
CA VAL A 97 12.56 -5.02 2.49
C VAL A 97 13.91 -5.61 2.05
N ARG A 98 14.88 -5.72 2.97
CA ARG A 98 16.18 -6.34 2.68
C ARG A 98 16.11 -7.81 2.25
N HIS A 99 15.02 -8.50 2.59
CA HIS A 99 14.78 -9.90 2.25
C HIS A 99 13.91 -10.05 1.00
N LEU A 100 13.42 -8.94 0.42
CA LEU A 100 12.76 -8.99 -0.87
C LEU A 100 13.78 -9.30 -1.98
N PRO A 101 13.52 -10.33 -2.80
CA PRO A 101 14.27 -10.58 -4.04
C PRO A 101 13.95 -9.50 -5.10
N PRO A 102 14.65 -9.49 -6.25
CA PRO A 102 14.27 -8.68 -7.40
C PRO A 102 12.83 -8.99 -7.82
N LEU A 103 12.07 -7.94 -8.12
CA LEU A 103 10.65 -8.01 -8.46
C LEU A 103 10.50 -7.82 -9.96
N ASP A 104 9.89 -8.80 -10.64
CA ASP A 104 9.56 -8.67 -12.05
C ASP A 104 8.51 -7.58 -12.25
N VAL A 105 7.54 -7.51 -11.32
CA VAL A 105 6.43 -6.58 -11.39
C VAL A 105 6.05 -6.05 -10.02
N VAL A 106 5.82 -4.74 -9.95
CA VAL A 106 5.03 -4.11 -8.89
C VAL A 106 3.70 -3.66 -9.47
N LEU A 107 2.59 -4.03 -8.83
CA LEU A 107 1.24 -3.63 -9.22
C LEU A 107 0.65 -2.69 -8.18
N ILE A 108 0.20 -1.52 -8.64
CA ILE A 108 -0.57 -0.58 -7.84
C ILE A 108 -2.02 -0.66 -8.29
N SER A 109 -2.93 -0.96 -7.38
CA SER A 109 -4.36 -1.03 -7.64
C SER A 109 -4.95 0.36 -7.80
N HIS A 110 -4.69 1.29 -6.88
CA HIS A 110 -5.23 2.65 -6.93
C HIS A 110 -4.39 3.65 -6.11
N MET A 111 -4.75 4.94 -6.17
CA MET A 111 -3.86 6.03 -5.77
C MET A 111 -3.98 6.45 -4.30
N HIS A 112 -4.83 5.78 -3.51
CA HIS A 112 -4.89 6.03 -2.08
C HIS A 112 -3.53 5.78 -1.43
N PHE A 113 -3.24 6.51 -0.37
CA PHE A 113 -1.96 6.46 0.32
C PHE A 113 -1.65 5.11 0.98
N ASP A 114 -2.67 4.30 1.24
CA ASP A 114 -2.55 2.94 1.77
C ASP A 114 -2.35 1.88 0.69
N HIS A 115 -2.33 2.25 -0.60
CA HIS A 115 -2.02 1.36 -1.72
C HIS A 115 -0.83 1.87 -2.56
N LEU A 116 -0.71 3.19 -2.72
CA LEU A 116 0.44 3.87 -3.30
C LEU A 116 1.23 4.61 -2.20
N SER A 117 2.08 3.87 -1.49
CA SER A 117 3.01 4.41 -0.48
C SER A 117 4.34 4.77 -1.13
N LEU A 118 4.57 6.06 -1.41
CA LEU A 118 5.80 6.53 -2.08
C LEU A 118 7.07 6.17 -1.30
N GLY A 119 7.04 6.26 0.03
CA GLY A 119 8.17 5.84 0.87
C GLY A 119 8.42 4.32 0.84
N SER A 120 7.40 3.50 0.53
CA SER A 120 7.61 2.07 0.30
C SER A 120 8.17 1.79 -1.08
N ILE A 121 7.75 2.56 -2.09
CA ILE A 121 8.30 2.48 -3.45
C ILE A 121 9.79 2.88 -3.45
N GLU A 122 10.16 3.94 -2.72
CA GLU A 122 11.55 4.37 -2.53
C GLU A 122 12.40 3.26 -1.89
N GLN A 123 11.89 2.59 -0.85
CA GLN A 123 12.59 1.49 -0.18
C GLN A 123 12.88 0.29 -1.09
N ILE A 124 12.07 0.07 -2.13
CA ILE A 124 12.21 -1.10 -3.03
C ILE A 124 12.72 -0.72 -4.42
N GLU A 125 13.07 0.55 -4.66
CA GLU A 125 13.34 1.09 -6.00
C GLU A 125 14.37 0.26 -6.78
N ASP A 126 15.44 -0.18 -6.10
CA ASP A 126 16.53 -1.00 -6.67
C ASP A 126 16.12 -2.43 -7.03
N LYS A 127 14.94 -2.88 -6.59
CA LYS A 127 14.40 -4.22 -6.83
C LYS A 127 13.37 -4.25 -7.97
N VAL A 128 12.84 -3.11 -8.40
CA VAL A 128 11.71 -3.06 -9.34
C VAL A 128 12.18 -3.11 -10.79
N ARG A 129 11.75 -4.15 -11.55
CA ARG A 129 11.99 -4.21 -13.00
C ARG A 129 10.94 -3.45 -13.81
N TRP A 130 9.69 -3.48 -13.37
CA TRP A 130 8.59 -2.75 -13.99
C TRP A 130 7.48 -2.51 -12.97
N LEU A 131 6.81 -1.36 -13.07
CA LEU A 131 5.67 -1.02 -12.23
C LEU A 131 4.44 -0.66 -13.07
N GLY A 132 3.31 -1.30 -12.79
CA GLY A 132 2.02 -1.03 -13.41
C GLY A 132 1.04 -0.35 -12.46
N MET A 133 0.26 0.61 -12.96
CA MET A 133 -0.77 1.31 -12.19
C MET A 133 -1.92 1.81 -13.07
N PRO A 134 -3.03 2.33 -12.50
CA PRO A 134 -4.09 3.04 -13.23
C PRO A 134 -3.58 4.11 -14.17
N ARG A 135 -4.21 4.20 -15.34
CA ARG A 135 -3.99 5.29 -16.29
C ARG A 135 -4.02 6.64 -15.56
N GLY A 136 -3.02 7.48 -15.84
CA GLY A 136 -2.86 8.79 -15.19
C GLY A 136 -2.25 8.74 -13.78
N GLY A 137 -2.00 7.56 -13.21
CA GLY A 137 -1.35 7.40 -11.91
C GLY A 137 0.05 8.00 -11.82
N LEU A 138 0.78 8.02 -12.95
CA LEU A 138 2.19 8.43 -13.03
C LEU A 138 2.47 9.85 -12.53
N VAL A 139 1.47 10.74 -12.50
CA VAL A 139 1.61 12.08 -11.92
C VAL A 139 2.02 12.07 -10.43
N TYR A 140 1.82 10.96 -9.73
CA TYR A 140 2.23 10.79 -8.32
C TYR A 140 3.59 10.11 -8.13
N LEU A 141 4.21 9.64 -9.21
CA LEU A 141 5.51 8.97 -9.18
C LEU A 141 6.52 9.82 -9.96
N THR A 142 6.99 10.88 -9.32
CA THR A 142 8.10 11.70 -9.83
C THR A 142 9.42 11.11 -9.32
N ASP A 143 10.45 11.10 -10.17
CA ASP A 143 11.85 10.83 -9.78
C ASP A 143 12.26 9.37 -9.48
N PHE A 144 11.46 8.39 -9.90
CA PHE A 144 11.84 6.96 -9.81
C PHE A 144 12.57 6.45 -11.06
N ARG A 145 13.51 5.53 -10.87
CA ARG A 145 14.46 5.04 -11.90
C ARG A 145 14.01 3.78 -12.64
N PHE A 146 12.92 3.15 -12.22
CA PHE A 146 12.37 1.98 -12.89
C PHE A 146 11.32 2.36 -13.95
N PRO A 147 11.12 1.52 -14.98
CA PRO A 147 10.02 1.69 -15.92
C PRO A 147 8.66 1.61 -15.20
N ALA A 148 7.84 2.65 -15.33
CA ALA A 148 6.49 2.70 -14.78
C ALA A 148 5.46 3.02 -15.87
N GLU A 149 4.30 2.38 -15.83
CA GLU A 149 3.26 2.54 -16.84
C GLU A 149 1.86 2.70 -16.21
N GLY A 150 1.15 3.74 -16.65
CA GLY A 150 -0.27 3.91 -16.41
C GLY A 150 -1.08 3.12 -17.44
N VAL A 151 -1.34 1.85 -17.18
CA VAL A 151 -2.07 0.96 -18.11
C VAL A 151 -3.55 1.41 -18.15
N PRO A 152 -4.27 1.38 -19.29
CA PRO A 152 -5.73 1.57 -19.36
C PRO A 152 -6.54 0.26 -19.16
N TRP A 153 -7.83 0.36 -18.85
CA TRP A 153 -8.69 -0.82 -18.68
C TRP A 153 -8.76 -1.69 -19.93
N TRP A 154 -8.84 -2.99 -19.68
CA TRP A 154 -8.88 -4.04 -20.70
C TRP A 154 -7.65 -4.04 -21.63
N LYS A 155 -6.59 -3.31 -21.25
CA LYS A 155 -5.29 -3.40 -21.91
C LYS A 155 -4.42 -4.41 -21.19
N THR A 156 -3.78 -5.24 -22.00
CA THR A 156 -2.78 -6.20 -21.55
C THR A 156 -1.40 -5.67 -21.91
N ARG A 157 -0.54 -5.57 -20.91
CA ARG A 157 0.89 -5.38 -21.07
C ARG A 157 1.56 -6.75 -21.11
N VAL A 158 2.38 -6.99 -22.13
CA VAL A 158 3.25 -8.17 -22.20
C VAL A 158 4.66 -7.76 -21.78
N LEU A 159 5.20 -8.42 -20.77
CA LEU A 159 6.50 -8.15 -20.18
C LEU A 159 7.54 -9.19 -20.66
N PRO A 160 8.85 -8.92 -20.46
CA PRO A 160 9.89 -9.91 -20.73
C PRO A 160 9.60 -11.26 -20.06
N GLY A 161 9.91 -12.36 -20.76
CA GLY A 161 9.57 -13.71 -20.30
C GLY A 161 8.11 -14.11 -20.51
N GLY A 162 7.30 -13.31 -21.21
CA GLY A 162 5.96 -13.68 -21.65
C GLY A 162 4.85 -13.44 -20.62
N MET A 163 5.18 -12.86 -19.46
CA MET A 163 4.21 -12.51 -18.44
C MET A 163 3.23 -11.44 -18.96
N LYS A 164 1.94 -11.65 -18.70
CA LYS A 164 0.86 -10.75 -19.13
C LYS A 164 0.19 -10.12 -17.93
N VAL A 165 0.14 -8.79 -17.91
CA VAL A 165 -0.59 -8.00 -16.91
C VAL A 165 -1.78 -7.36 -17.61
N THR A 166 -3.00 -7.73 -17.21
CA THR A 166 -4.23 -7.13 -17.76
C THR A 166 -4.89 -6.28 -16.70
N ALA A 167 -5.08 -5.02 -17.04
CA ALA A 167 -5.74 -4.03 -16.21
C ALA A 167 -7.26 -4.22 -16.26
N VAL A 168 -7.93 -4.49 -15.13
CA VAL A 168 -9.39 -4.70 -15.06
C VAL A 168 -10.10 -3.64 -14.20
N PRO A 169 -11.29 -3.14 -14.59
CA PRO A 169 -11.96 -2.07 -13.84
C PRO A 169 -12.41 -2.54 -12.44
N VAL A 170 -12.33 -1.65 -11.44
CA VAL A 170 -12.89 -1.87 -10.09
C VAL A 170 -13.73 -0.68 -9.62
N GLN A 171 -14.89 -0.93 -9.00
CA GLN A 171 -15.70 0.13 -8.42
C GLN A 171 -15.10 0.61 -7.08
N HIS A 172 -14.20 1.58 -7.15
CA HIS A 172 -13.57 2.21 -5.99
C HIS A 172 -13.16 3.67 -6.27
N SER A 173 -12.91 4.46 -5.22
CA SER A 173 -12.32 5.78 -5.39
C SER A 173 -10.86 5.65 -5.81
N GLY A 174 -10.52 6.28 -6.93
CA GLY A 174 -9.16 6.24 -7.50
C GLY A 174 -8.33 7.49 -7.22
N TRP A 175 -8.83 8.43 -6.41
CA TRP A 175 -8.16 9.69 -6.07
C TRP A 175 -7.19 9.51 -4.89
N ARG A 176 -6.32 10.48 -4.65
CA ARG A 176 -5.28 10.44 -3.59
C ARG A 176 -5.56 11.45 -2.48
N TYR A 177 -5.94 12.67 -2.83
CA TYR A 177 -6.13 13.81 -1.94
C TYR A 177 -7.61 14.22 -1.78
N GLY A 178 -8.52 13.57 -2.50
CA GLY A 178 -9.94 13.89 -2.51
C GLY A 178 -10.28 15.05 -3.46
N LEU A 179 -9.49 16.13 -3.43
CA LEU A 179 -9.62 17.26 -4.37
C LEU A 179 -9.29 16.86 -5.82
N ASP A 180 -8.40 15.88 -5.98
CA ASP A 180 -8.01 15.34 -7.27
C ASP A 180 -9.10 14.50 -7.93
N HIS A 181 -10.21 14.23 -7.24
CA HIS A 181 -11.43 13.68 -7.85
C HIS A 181 -11.91 14.52 -9.05
N ALA A 182 -11.72 15.85 -9.02
CA ALA A 182 -12.16 16.73 -10.09
C ALA A 182 -11.51 16.44 -11.45
N TRP A 183 -10.26 15.93 -11.46
CA TRP A 183 -9.53 15.55 -12.68
C TRP A 183 -9.23 14.05 -12.77
N ARG A 184 -9.56 13.27 -11.74
CA ARG A 184 -9.56 11.80 -11.74
C ARG A 184 -11.00 11.28 -11.73
N GLN A 185 -11.65 11.29 -12.90
CA GLN A 185 -12.95 10.67 -13.06
C GLN A 185 -12.84 9.13 -13.01
N GLY A 186 -12.90 8.58 -11.80
CA GLY A 186 -13.30 7.19 -11.53
C GLY A 186 -12.26 6.07 -11.74
N ILE A 187 -12.30 5.14 -10.78
CA ILE A 187 -12.09 3.69 -10.92
C ILE A 187 -10.61 3.25 -10.98
N GLY A 188 -10.16 2.64 -9.89
CA GLY A 188 -8.86 1.97 -9.78
C GLY A 188 -8.80 0.63 -10.55
N TYR A 189 -7.76 -0.15 -10.28
CA TYR A 189 -7.59 -1.54 -10.69
C TYR A 189 -7.95 -2.51 -9.58
N ALA A 190 -8.38 -3.71 -9.99
CA ALA A 190 -8.06 -4.95 -9.28
C ALA A 190 -6.87 -5.61 -9.97
#